data_AF-A0A7V3WPP1-F1
#
_entry.id   AF-A0A7V3WPP1-F1
#
_cell.length_a   1.000
_cell.length_b   1.000
_cell.length_c   1.000
_cell.angle_alpha   90.00
_cell.angle_beta   90.00
_cell.angle_gamma   90.00
#
_symmetry.space_group_name_H-M   'P 1'
#
loop_
_entity.id
_entity.type
_entity.pdbx_description
1 polymer ?
#
loop_
_entity_poly.entity_id
_entity_poly.type
_entity_poly.pdbx_seq_one_letter_code
_entity_poly.pdbx_strand_id
1 'polypeptide(L)'
;MTVDWFEPEMTQALEAYSKYIVCVDKTPEDCKRSLRSLMEKAIKAYLGRGPNLRHGIALDRHLTVILSQTDGDRPLCGIYFNLHSPYQKGLGQRTTKAA
;
A
#
# COMPACT_ATOMS: atom_id res chain seq x y z
N MET A 1 -11.04 -0.78 -14.76
CA MET A 1 -10.27 -1.40 -13.66
C MET A 1 -10.91 -0.98 -12.35
N THR A 2 -11.48 -1.93 -11.60
CA THR A 2 -12.11 -1.70 -10.29
C THR A 2 -11.31 -2.41 -9.20
N VAL A 3 -11.63 -2.16 -7.94
CA VAL A 3 -10.97 -2.81 -6.79
C VAL A 3 -11.13 -4.32 -6.84
N ASP A 4 -12.30 -4.80 -7.25
CA ASP A 4 -12.64 -6.23 -7.23
C ASP A 4 -11.75 -7.07 -8.16
N TRP A 5 -11.08 -6.45 -9.14
CA TRP A 5 -10.05 -7.10 -9.95
C TRP A 5 -8.85 -7.58 -9.14
N PHE A 6 -8.60 -7.01 -7.96
CA PHE A 6 -7.46 -7.32 -7.09
C PHE A 6 -7.90 -7.97 -5.77
N GLU A 7 -9.16 -8.42 -5.67
CA GLU A 7 -9.67 -9.11 -4.48
C GLU A 7 -8.82 -10.32 -4.06
N PRO A 8 -8.27 -11.16 -4.98
CA PRO A 8 -7.38 -12.26 -4.61
C PRO A 8 -6.12 -11.76 -3.89
N GLU A 9 -5.46 -10.74 -4.42
CA GLU A 9 -4.25 -10.15 -3.83
C GLU A 9 -4.56 -9.51 -2.48
N MET A 10 -5.70 -8.81 -2.36
CA MET A 10 -6.12 -8.22 -1.08
C MET A 10 -6.44 -9.27 -0.03
N THR A 11 -7.14 -10.34 -0.40
CA THR A 11 -7.48 -11.44 0.51
C THR A 11 -6.22 -12.10 1.03
N GLN A 12 -5.28 -12.43 0.14
CA GLN A 12 -4.00 -13.01 0.52
C GLN A 12 -3.19 -12.09 1.45
N ALA A 13 -3.19 -10.78 1.19
CA ALA A 13 -2.56 -9.80 2.06
C ALA A 13 -3.22 -9.76 3.45
N LEU A 14 -4.54 -9.80 3.54
CA LEU A 14 -5.25 -9.78 4.83
C LEU A 14 -5.02 -11.04 5.66
N GLU A 15 -4.99 -12.21 5.01
CA GLU A 15 -4.59 -13.46 5.66
C GLU A 15 -3.16 -13.39 6.19
N ALA A 16 -2.22 -12.88 5.39
CA ALA A 16 -0.84 -12.69 5.80
C ALA A 16 -0.71 -11.69 6.95
N TYR A 17 -1.47 -10.58 6.92
CA TYR A 17 -1.51 -9.59 7.99
C TYR A 17 -1.95 -10.23 9.31
N SER A 18 -3.07 -10.97 9.27
CA SER A 18 -3.62 -11.61 10.47
C SER A 18 -2.72 -12.70 11.05
N LYS A 19 -1.95 -13.39 10.20
CA LYS A 19 -1.13 -14.53 10.63
C LYS A 19 0.29 -14.15 11.05
N TYR A 20 0.89 -13.15 10.39
CA TYR A 20 2.32 -12.87 10.50
C TYR A 20 2.64 -11.47 11.01
N ILE A 21 1.71 -10.52 10.92
CA ILE A 21 1.99 -9.12 11.24
C ILE A 21 1.42 -8.76 12.61
N VAL A 22 2.31 -8.39 13.53
CA VAL A 22 1.92 -7.82 14.83
C VAL A 22 2.03 -6.31 14.74
N CYS A 23 0.88 -5.63 14.68
CA CYS A 23 0.80 -4.18 14.62
C CYS A 23 -0.07 -3.67 15.76
N VAL A 24 0.51 -2.85 16.65
CA VAL A 24 -0.19 -2.30 17.82
C VAL A 24 -1.19 -1.20 17.43
N ASP A 25 -0.87 -0.45 16.37
CA ASP A 25 -1.62 0.76 15.98
C ASP A 25 -2.75 0.50 14.98
N LYS A 26 -2.82 -0.70 14.37
CA LYS A 26 -3.76 -0.99 13.28
C LYS A 26 -4.30 -2.41 13.39
N THR A 27 -5.59 -2.53 13.68
CA THR A 27 -6.27 -3.84 13.75
C THR A 27 -6.42 -4.48 12.36
N PRO A 28 -6.70 -5.79 12.27
CA PRO A 28 -7.00 -6.43 10.98
C PRO A 28 -8.17 -5.79 10.22
N GLU A 29 -9.22 -5.36 10.93
CA GLU A 29 -10.37 -4.69 10.30
C GLU A 29 -10.01 -3.30 9.77
N ASP A 30 -9.18 -2.54 10.51
CA ASP A 30 -8.62 -1.27 10.02
C ASP A 30 -7.70 -1.47 8.82
N CYS A 31 -6.92 -2.55 8.82
CA CYS A 31 -6.07 -2.95 7.71
C CYS A 31 -6.91 -3.23 6.45
N LYS A 32 -8.00 -3.98 6.57
CA LYS A 32 -8.95 -4.24 5.47
C LYS A 32 -9.52 -2.95 4.88
N ARG A 33 -10.00 -2.04 5.74
CA ARG A 33 -10.53 -0.73 5.31
C ARG A 33 -9.45 0.11 4.61
N SER A 34 -8.25 0.16 5.18
CA SER A 34 -7.12 0.88 4.60
C SER A 34 -6.72 0.31 3.25
N LEU A 35 -6.60 -1.02 3.15
CA LEU A 35 -6.19 -1.72 1.93
C LEU A 35 -7.16 -1.45 0.77
N ARG A 36 -8.47 -1.50 1.03
CA ARG A 36 -9.48 -1.16 0.02
C ARG A 36 -9.33 0.28 -0.47
N SER A 37 -9.21 1.25 0.45
CA SER A 37 -9.02 2.67 0.08
C SER A 37 -7.72 2.92 -0.66
N LEU A 38 -6.62 2.26 -0.27
CA LEU A 38 -5.33 2.38 -0.94
C LEU A 38 -5.37 1.75 -2.34
N MET A 39 -6.09 0.64 -2.52
CA MET A 39 -6.29 0.04 -3.84
C MET A 39 -7.00 1.01 -4.79
N GLU A 40 -8.10 1.65 -4.35
CA GLU A 40 -8.79 2.67 -5.16
C GLU A 40 -7.87 3.82 -5.56
N LYS A 41 -7.06 4.30 -4.61
CA LYS A 41 -6.08 5.36 -4.86
C LYS A 41 -4.98 4.91 -5.82
N ALA A 42 -4.47 3.69 -5.68
CA ALA A 42 -3.45 3.13 -6.56
C ALA A 42 -4.00 2.94 -7.99
N ILE A 43 -5.25 2.48 -8.15
CA ILE A 43 -5.95 2.41 -9.43
C ILE A 43 -6.05 3.79 -10.07
N LYS A 44 -6.50 4.80 -9.31
CA LYS A 44 -6.60 6.17 -9.81
C LYS A 44 -5.24 6.72 -10.24
N ALA A 45 -4.20 6.51 -9.43
CA ALA A 45 -2.83 6.91 -9.73
C ALA A 45 -2.29 6.20 -10.97
N TYR A 46 -2.59 4.90 -11.12
CA TYR A 46 -2.18 4.11 -12.28
C TYR A 46 -2.85 4.62 -13.55
N LEU A 47 -4.18 4.81 -13.55
CA LEU A 47 -4.91 5.27 -14.73
C LEU A 47 -4.56 6.71 -15.13
N GLY A 48 -4.27 7.57 -14.14
CA GLY A 48 -3.88 8.97 -14.36
C GLY A 48 -2.38 9.22 -14.49
N ARG A 49 -1.57 8.16 -14.66
CA ARG A 49 -0.11 8.28 -14.70
C ARG A 49 0.37 9.01 -15.97
N GLY A 50 1.47 9.76 -15.85
CA GLY A 50 2.09 10.44 -16.98
C GLY A 50 2.72 9.47 -17.99
N PRO A 51 3.02 9.93 -19.22
CA PRO A 51 3.41 9.09 -20.37
C PRO A 51 4.68 8.23 -20.18
N ASN A 52 5.50 8.49 -19.17
CA ASN A 52 6.71 7.72 -18.85
C ASN A 52 6.64 7.00 -17.49
N LEU A 53 5.51 7.09 -16.78
CA LEU A 53 5.34 6.43 -15.49
C LEU A 53 4.72 5.05 -15.68
N ARG A 54 5.32 4.05 -15.04
CA ARG A 54 4.89 2.65 -15.13
C ARG A 54 4.07 2.18 -13.93
N HIS A 55 3.98 2.99 -12.88
CA HIS A 55 3.40 2.58 -11.61
C HIS A 55 2.34 3.56 -11.12
N GLY A 56 1.26 3.02 -10.56
CA GLY A 56 0.34 3.72 -9.67
C GLY A 56 0.61 3.29 -8.24
N ILE A 57 0.93 4.23 -7.37
CA ILE A 57 1.34 3.94 -5.99
C ILE A 57 0.43 4.69 -5.04
N ALA A 58 -0.05 4.01 -4.01
CA ALA A 58 -0.70 4.61 -2.87
C ALA A 58 -0.17 3.96 -1.59
N LEU A 59 0.08 4.77 -0.56
CA LEU A 59 0.56 4.27 0.72
C LEU A 59 -0.06 5.01 1.91
N ASP A 60 -0.03 4.34 3.04
CA ASP A 60 -0.11 4.94 4.37
C ASP A 60 1.11 4.53 5.22
N ARG A 61 1.08 4.82 6.52
CA ARG A 61 2.18 4.49 7.43
C ARG A 61 2.50 2.99 7.51
N HIS A 62 1.54 2.11 7.30
CA HIS A 62 1.65 0.67 7.53
C HIS A 62 1.56 -0.16 6.24
N LEU A 63 1.03 0.38 5.15
CA LEU A 63 0.77 -0.34 3.91
C LEU A 63 1.17 0.46 2.68
N THR A 64 1.73 -0.21 1.69
CA THR A 64 2.00 0.34 0.37
C THR A 64 1.40 -0.57 -0.70
N VAL A 65 0.57 0.00 -1.59
CA VAL A 65 -0.01 -0.69 -2.76
C VAL A 65 0.63 -0.12 -4.03
N ILE A 66 1.15 -1.01 -4.88
CA ILE A 66 1.81 -0.67 -6.14
C ILE A 66 1.12 -1.45 -7.26
N LEU A 67 0.57 -0.73 -8.24
CA LEU A 67 0.12 -1.31 -9.51
C LEU A 67 1.16 -1.00 -10.58
N SER A 68 1.72 -2.03 -11.20
CA SER A 68 2.81 -1.91 -12.18
C SER A 68 2.34 -2.34 -13.56
N GLN A 69 2.70 -1.55 -14.56
CA GLN A 69 2.44 -1.87 -15.96
C GLN A 69 3.17 -3.15 -16.35
N THR A 70 2.42 -4.05 -16.99
CA THR A 70 2.89 -5.29 -17.60
C THR A 70 2.65 -5.21 -19.11
N ASP A 71 3.09 -6.23 -19.84
CA ASP A 71 2.83 -6.33 -21.29
C ASP A 71 1.36 -6.70 -21.61
N GLY A 72 0.56 -7.06 -20.60
CA GLY A 72 -0.85 -7.42 -20.74
C GLY A 72 -1.83 -6.40 -20.15
N ASP A 73 -3.12 -6.70 -20.26
CA ASP A 73 -4.20 -5.78 -19.86
C ASP A 73 -4.37 -5.64 -18.34
N ARG A 74 -3.91 -6.63 -17.56
CA ARG A 74 -3.98 -6.61 -16.09
C ARG A 74 -2.63 -6.20 -15.51
N PRO A 75 -2.54 -5.06 -14.78
CA PRO A 75 -1.29 -4.68 -14.16
C PRO A 75 -0.95 -5.62 -13.01
N LEU A 76 0.35 -5.73 -12.72
CA LEU A 76 0.84 -6.48 -11.58
C LEU A 76 0.55 -5.70 -10.29
N CYS A 77 -0.03 -6.36 -9.30
CA CYS A 77 -0.34 -5.77 -8.00
C CYS A 77 0.63 -6.26 -6.92
N GLY A 78 1.37 -5.33 -6.31
CA GLY A 78 2.22 -5.57 -5.14
C GLY A 78 1.64 -4.90 -3.90
N ILE A 79 1.49 -5.65 -2.81
CA ILE A 79 1.06 -5.15 -1.51
C ILE A 79 2.18 -5.39 -0.50
N TYR A 80 2.67 -4.32 0.11
CA TYR A 80 3.80 -4.35 1.04
C TYR A 80 3.36 -3.86 2.42
N PHE A 81 3.77 -4.57 3.46
CA PHE A 81 3.64 -4.12 4.85
C PHE A 81 4.85 -3.28 5.23
N ASN A 82 4.62 -2.02 5.58
CA ASN A 82 5.65 -1.10 6.06
C ASN A 82 5.96 -1.43 7.53
N LEU A 83 6.80 -2.45 7.73
CA LEU A 83 7.18 -2.93 9.06
C LEU A 83 8.08 -1.90 9.74
N HIS A 84 7.64 -1.42 10.90
CA HIS A 84 8.44 -0.57 11.78
C HIS A 84 8.26 -1.03 13.22
N SER A 85 9.32 -0.90 14.01
CA SER A 85 9.23 -1.18 15.45
C SER A 85 8.67 0.06 16.16
N PRO A 86 7.57 -0.06 16.95
CA PRO A 86 7.07 1.05 17.74
C PRO A 86 8.04 1.46 18.86
N TYR A 87 9.03 0.61 19.16
CA TYR A 87 10.05 0.84 20.19
C TYR A 87 11.32 1.46 19.62
N GLN A 88 11.43 1.59 18.30
CA GLN A 88 12.57 2.25 17.67
C GLN A 88 12.40 3.75 17.86
N LYS A 89 13.21 4.34 18.76
CA LYS A 89 13.31 5.80 18.88
C LYS A 89 13.57 6.37 17.48
N GLY A 90 12.66 7.19 16.98
CA GLY A 90 12.79 7.79 15.66
C GLY A 90 14.15 8.47 15.56
N LEU A 91 14.98 8.03 14.61
CA LEU A 91 16.18 8.76 14.20
C LEU A 91 15.73 10.05 13.52
N GLY A 92 15.29 11.01 14.33
CA GLY A 92 14.97 12.38 13.94
C GLY A 92 13.88 12.50 12.89
N GLN A 93 12.71 13.00 13.31
CA GLN A 93 12.19 14.15 12.59
C GLN A 93 13.28 15.21 12.64
N ARG A 94 14.23 15.18 11.68
CA ARG A 94 15.09 16.34 11.42
C ARG A 94 14.13 17.42 10.97
N THR A 95 13.76 18.28 11.91
CA THR A 95 13.18 19.58 11.62
C THR A 95 14.15 20.27 10.68
N THR A 96 13.81 20.30 9.39
CA THR A 96 14.43 21.24 8.47
C THR A 96 14.05 22.63 8.95
N LYS A 97 14.89 23.25 9.78
CA LYS A 97 14.86 24.69 9.97
C LYS A 97 15.08 25.30 8.59
N ALA A 98 14.10 26.07 8.11
CA ALA A 98 14.24 26.92 6.94
C ALA A 98 15.43 27.87 7.18
N ALA A 99 16.33 27.94 6.21
CA ALA A 99 17.38 28.95 6.11
C ALA A 99 16.84 30.15 5.32
#